data_AF-T1PKU4-F1
#
_entry.id   AF-T1PKU4-F1
#
_cell.length_a   1.000
_cell.length_b   1.000
_cell.length_c   1.000
_cell.angle_alpha   90.00
_cell.angle_beta   90.00
_cell.angle_gamma   90.00
#
_symmetry.space_group_name_H-M   'P 1'
#
loop_
_entity.id
_entity.type
_entity.pdbx_description
1 polymer ?
#
loop_
_entity_poly.entity_id
_entity_poly.type
_entity_poly.pdbx_seq_one_letter_code
_entity_poly.pdbx_strand_id
1 'polypeptide(L)'
;MFKKVVVGISGGVDSAVSAFLLRENGYKVLGVFMKNWDEFDEMGRCSGEQDLLDAEYTCNKLGIELRQVNYVKEYWNSVFTNFLEDYERGLTPNPDILCNKHIKFDLFHKHALERLGYDAIATGHYAKTNFGPFLENYEESEDVHLLIPKDTFKDQTFFLSGIRRETLRRTMFPLGNYLKSEVKEIAKRCGLERLTQKKESTGICFVGNRDFKEFIKEYIASKPGDFVDIDSNMVVGHHTAKV
;
A
#
# COMPACT_ATOMS: atom_id res chain seq x y z
N MET A 1 -11.45 7.36 -23.05
CA MET A 1 -11.83 6.00 -22.60
C MET A 1 -10.56 5.29 -22.15
N PHE A 2 -10.48 4.92 -20.88
CA PHE A 2 -9.35 4.19 -20.32
C PHE A 2 -9.32 2.78 -20.91
N LYS A 3 -8.17 2.33 -21.42
CA LYS A 3 -8.01 0.99 -22.02
C LYS A 3 -6.80 0.26 -21.48
N LYS A 4 -5.75 0.98 -21.07
CA LYS A 4 -4.51 0.43 -20.53
C LYS A 4 -4.39 0.83 -19.06
N VAL A 5 -4.33 -0.16 -18.17
CA VAL A 5 -4.24 0.08 -16.72
C VAL A 5 -3.00 -0.61 -16.15
N VAL A 6 -2.24 0.13 -15.34
CA VAL A 6 -1.16 -0.45 -14.55
C VAL A 6 -1.68 -0.77 -13.15
N VAL A 7 -1.60 -2.02 -12.74
CA VAL A 7 -2.05 -2.44 -11.41
C VAL A 7 -0.84 -2.71 -10.51
N GLY A 8 -0.83 -2.12 -9.32
CA GLY A 8 0.17 -2.45 -8.30
C GLY A 8 -0.09 -3.85 -7.75
N ILE A 9 0.84 -4.78 -7.98
CA ILE A 9 0.78 -6.17 -7.47
C ILE A 9 1.75 -6.28 -6.30
N SER A 10 1.24 -6.54 -5.09
CA SER A 10 2.06 -6.67 -3.89
C SER A 10 2.34 -8.12 -3.48
N GLY A 11 1.88 -9.09 -4.27
CA GLY A 11 1.89 -10.52 -3.87
C GLY A 11 0.77 -10.89 -2.89
N GLY A 12 -0.17 -9.98 -2.61
CA GLY A 12 -1.35 -10.20 -1.80
C GLY A 12 -2.61 -10.51 -2.63
N VAL A 13 -3.58 -11.19 -1.99
CA VAL A 13 -4.85 -11.58 -2.62
C VAL A 13 -5.63 -10.39 -3.18
N ASP A 14 -5.59 -9.24 -2.51
CA ASP A 14 -6.36 -8.06 -2.91
C ASP A 14 -5.89 -7.47 -4.24
N SER A 15 -4.58 -7.30 -4.40
CA SER A 15 -4.00 -6.87 -5.68
C SER A 15 -4.20 -7.90 -6.78
N ALA A 16 -4.16 -9.19 -6.45
CA ALA A 16 -4.37 -10.27 -7.40
C ALA A 16 -5.81 -10.30 -7.95
N VAL A 17 -6.80 -10.18 -7.06
CA VAL A 17 -8.21 -10.11 -7.47
C VAL A 17 -8.50 -8.80 -8.21
N SER A 18 -7.88 -7.69 -7.83
CA SER A 18 -8.01 -6.43 -8.58
C SER A 18 -7.53 -6.56 -10.02
N ALA A 19 -6.37 -7.19 -10.21
CA ALA A 19 -5.82 -7.46 -11.55
C ALA A 19 -6.72 -8.40 -12.37
N PHE A 20 -7.27 -9.44 -11.73
CA PHE A 20 -8.24 -10.34 -12.34
C PHE A 20 -9.48 -9.56 -12.80
N LEU A 21 -10.09 -8.75 -11.92
CA LEU A 21 -11.29 -7.97 -12.24
C LEU A 21 -11.05 -6.99 -13.40
N LEU A 22 -9.89 -6.32 -13.45
CA LEU A 22 -9.53 -5.45 -14.57
C LEU A 22 -9.43 -6.24 -15.89
N ARG A 23 -8.78 -7.40 -15.87
CA ARG A 23 -8.66 -8.25 -17.06
C ARG A 23 -10.04 -8.71 -17.55
N GLU A 24 -10.90 -9.18 -16.65
CA GLU A 24 -12.27 -9.62 -16.99
C GLU A 24 -13.14 -8.49 -17.54
N ASN A 25 -12.89 -7.24 -17.14
CA ASN A 25 -13.55 -6.06 -17.70
C ASN A 25 -12.91 -5.56 -19.01
N GLY A 26 -12.02 -6.33 -19.63
CA GLY A 26 -11.47 -6.07 -20.96
C GLY A 26 -10.34 -5.04 -21.01
N TYR A 27 -9.77 -4.66 -19.87
CA TYR A 27 -8.61 -3.75 -19.83
C TYR A 27 -7.33 -4.47 -20.27
N LYS A 28 -6.44 -3.74 -20.96
CA LYS A 28 -5.04 -4.16 -21.13
C LYS A 28 -4.29 -3.89 -19.84
N VAL A 29 -4.05 -4.94 -19.06
CA VAL A 29 -3.44 -4.85 -17.74
C VAL A 29 -1.93 -5.09 -17.80
N LEU A 30 -1.17 -4.26 -17.09
CA LEU A 30 0.23 -4.49 -16.74
C LEU A 30 0.35 -4.55 -15.21
N GLY A 31 0.88 -5.64 -14.68
CA GLY A 31 1.25 -5.73 -13.27
C GLY A 31 2.57 -5.01 -13.00
N VAL A 32 2.64 -4.27 -11.90
CA VAL A 32 3.90 -3.70 -11.41
C VAL A 32 4.10 -4.09 -9.94
N PHE A 33 5.23 -4.73 -9.67
CA PHE A 33 5.72 -4.99 -8.31
C PHE A 33 6.72 -3.91 -7.90
N MET A 34 6.49 -3.28 -6.76
CA MET A 34 7.33 -2.19 -6.24
C MET A 34 8.23 -2.70 -5.11
N LYS A 35 9.55 -2.74 -5.34
CA LYS A 35 10.54 -2.93 -4.28
C LYS A 35 10.83 -1.57 -3.63
N ASN A 36 10.31 -1.35 -2.42
CA ASN A 36 10.42 -0.07 -1.70
C ASN A 36 11.29 -0.14 -0.45
N TRP A 37 11.71 -1.35 -0.05
CA TRP A 37 12.60 -1.58 1.07
C TRP A 37 13.66 -2.58 0.65
N ASP A 38 14.89 -2.42 1.13
CA ASP A 38 15.94 -3.42 0.93
C ASP A 38 16.16 -4.21 2.21
N GLU A 39 15.81 -5.48 2.19
CA GLU A 39 15.94 -6.39 3.34
C GLU A 39 17.33 -7.03 3.40
N PHE A 40 18.16 -6.87 2.36
CA PHE A 40 19.50 -7.46 2.29
C PHE A 40 20.50 -6.85 3.29
N ASP A 41 20.24 -5.63 3.80
CA ASP A 41 21.10 -5.00 4.80
C ASP A 41 20.82 -5.50 6.23
N GLU A 42 19.69 -6.19 6.50
CA GLU A 42 19.25 -6.43 7.87
C GLU A 42 18.64 -7.84 8.06
N MET A 43 19.46 -8.75 8.60
CA MET A 43 19.07 -9.98 9.31
C MET A 43 18.39 -11.13 8.52
N GLY A 44 18.45 -11.14 7.18
CA GLY A 44 18.29 -12.38 6.39
C GLY A 44 16.90 -13.01 6.37
N ARG A 45 15.83 -12.26 6.68
CA ARG A 45 14.44 -12.64 6.41
C ARG A 45 13.93 -11.86 5.21
N CYS A 46 13.87 -12.50 4.04
CA CYS A 46 13.48 -11.86 2.79
C CYS A 46 11.96 -12.03 2.51
N SER A 47 11.10 -11.24 3.19
CA SER A 47 9.66 -11.21 2.85
C SER A 47 9.42 -10.69 1.43
N GLY A 48 10.24 -9.74 0.97
CA GLY A 48 10.11 -9.13 -0.35
C GLY A 48 10.27 -10.10 -1.51
N GLU A 49 11.12 -11.11 -1.38
CA GLU A 49 11.31 -12.15 -2.40
C GLU A 49 10.08 -13.07 -2.50
N GLN A 50 9.50 -13.47 -1.37
CA GLN A 50 8.28 -14.28 -1.38
C GLN A 50 7.09 -13.50 -1.97
N ASP A 51 6.98 -12.21 -1.67
CA ASP A 51 5.97 -11.33 -2.24
C ASP A 51 6.13 -11.18 -3.76
N LEU A 52 7.38 -11.10 -4.25
CA LEU A 52 7.67 -11.10 -5.69
C LEU A 52 7.25 -12.41 -6.35
N LEU A 53 7.58 -13.57 -5.77
CA LEU A 53 7.17 -14.89 -6.29
C LEU A 53 5.63 -15.03 -6.34
N ASP A 54 4.92 -14.45 -5.38
CA ASP A 54 3.45 -14.41 -5.38
C ASP A 54 2.88 -13.45 -6.43
N ALA A 55 3.55 -12.33 -6.68
CA ALA A 55 3.21 -11.41 -7.75
C ALA A 55 3.41 -12.05 -9.13
N GLU A 56 4.54 -12.75 -9.34
CA GLU A 56 4.84 -13.50 -10.56
C GLU A 56 3.81 -14.60 -10.80
N TYR A 57 3.51 -15.40 -9.77
CA TYR A 57 2.46 -16.41 -9.85
C TYR A 57 1.11 -15.82 -10.25
N THR A 58 0.73 -14.71 -9.64
CA THR A 58 -0.52 -14.00 -9.96
C THR A 58 -0.54 -13.63 -11.43
N CYS A 59 0.51 -12.97 -11.91
CA CYS A 59 0.56 -12.47 -13.27
C CYS A 59 0.61 -13.61 -14.29
N ASN A 60 1.35 -14.68 -14.01
CA ASN A 60 1.41 -15.89 -14.83
C ASN A 60 0.05 -16.60 -14.91
N LYS A 61 -0.67 -16.74 -13.78
CA LYS A 61 -2.02 -17.30 -13.76
C LYS A 61 -3.02 -16.46 -14.54
N LEU A 62 -2.85 -15.14 -14.50
CA LEU A 62 -3.74 -14.21 -15.20
C LEU A 62 -3.35 -13.97 -16.66
N GLY A 63 -2.18 -14.43 -17.11
CA GLY A 63 -1.67 -14.16 -18.46
C GLY A 63 -1.38 -12.69 -18.69
N ILE A 64 -0.94 -11.95 -17.66
CA ILE A 64 -0.57 -10.53 -17.74
C ILE A 64 0.94 -10.36 -17.51
N GLU A 65 1.52 -9.34 -18.13
CA GLU A 65 2.94 -8.99 -17.93
C GLU A 65 3.15 -8.45 -16.51
N LEU A 66 4.25 -8.82 -15.87
CA LEU A 66 4.73 -8.24 -14.62
C LEU A 66 6.03 -7.47 -14.87
N ARG A 67 6.12 -6.25 -14.36
CA ARG A 67 7.37 -5.50 -14.25
C ARG A 67 7.72 -5.23 -12.81
N GLN A 68 9.01 -5.23 -12.51
CA GLN A 68 9.52 -4.78 -11.23
C GLN A 68 10.07 -3.37 -11.35
N VAL A 69 9.78 -2.54 -10.34
CA VAL A 69 10.38 -1.21 -10.17
C VAL A 69 11.01 -1.14 -8.79
N ASN A 70 12.11 -0.42 -8.68
CA ASN A 70 12.81 -0.18 -7.42
C ASN A 70 12.59 1.28 -7.03
N TYR A 71 11.93 1.50 -5.88
CA TYR A 71 11.73 2.80 -5.26
C TYR A 71 12.29 2.85 -3.83
N VAL A 72 13.29 2.01 -3.51
CA VAL A 72 13.93 1.99 -2.18
C VAL A 72 14.46 3.37 -1.82
N LYS A 73 15.14 4.02 -2.76
CA LYS A 73 15.71 5.37 -2.54
C LYS A 73 14.61 6.40 -2.28
N GLU A 74 13.54 6.37 -3.06
CA GLU A 74 12.44 7.33 -2.96
C GLU A 74 11.62 7.12 -1.68
N TYR A 75 11.39 5.86 -1.29
CA TYR A 75 10.76 5.51 -0.02
C TYR A 75 11.60 5.98 1.16
N TRP A 76 12.90 5.71 1.15
CA TRP A 76 13.80 6.15 2.21
C TRP A 76 13.71 7.67 2.43
N ASN A 77 13.89 8.44 1.37
CA ASN A 77 13.96 9.89 1.46
C ASN A 77 12.61 10.57 1.70
N SER A 78 11.51 10.04 1.16
CA SER A 78 10.20 10.73 1.18
C SER A 78 9.25 10.21 2.24
N VAL A 79 9.56 9.06 2.85
CA VAL A 79 8.71 8.40 3.85
C VAL A 79 9.50 8.12 5.11
N PHE A 80 10.62 7.39 4.98
CA PHE A 80 11.31 6.86 6.14
C PHE A 80 12.08 7.95 6.92
N THR A 81 12.76 8.87 6.24
CA THR A 81 13.43 10.00 6.89
C THR A 81 12.46 10.83 7.73
N ASN A 82 11.32 11.25 7.16
CA ASN A 82 10.29 12.00 7.88
C ASN A 82 9.74 11.21 9.08
N PHE A 83 9.54 9.91 8.89
CA PHE A 83 9.10 9.02 9.96
C PHE A 83 10.08 9.01 11.14
N LEU A 84 11.39 8.96 10.88
CA LEU A 84 12.41 9.03 11.93
C LEU A 84 12.43 10.41 12.61
N GLU A 85 12.40 11.49 11.83
CA GLU A 85 12.40 12.86 12.35
C GLU A 85 11.21 13.14 13.28
N ASP A 86 10.01 12.69 12.90
CA ASP A 86 8.80 12.84 13.72
C ASP A 86 8.91 12.01 15.01
N TYR A 87 9.43 10.79 14.94
CA TYR A 87 9.70 9.95 16.12
C TYR A 87 10.70 10.63 17.07
N GLU A 88 11.79 11.20 16.57
CA GLU A 88 12.77 11.90 17.42
C GLU A 88 12.18 13.12 18.13
N ARG A 89 11.16 13.74 17.53
CA ARG A 89 10.40 14.86 18.10
C ARG A 89 9.36 14.41 19.13
N GLY A 90 9.17 13.11 19.36
CA GLY A 90 8.17 12.56 20.28
C GLY A 90 6.76 12.56 19.68
N LEU A 91 6.65 12.47 18.35
CA LEU A 91 5.39 12.27 17.66
C LEU A 91 5.22 10.79 17.30
N THR A 92 3.98 10.35 17.09
CA THR A 92 3.67 9.02 16.55
C THR A 92 3.24 9.15 15.08
N PRO A 93 4.19 9.08 14.12
CA PRO A 93 3.88 9.22 12.70
C PRO A 93 3.15 8.01 12.11
N ASN A 94 2.43 8.24 11.01
CA ASN A 94 1.83 7.17 10.20
C ASN A 94 2.53 7.11 8.82
N PRO A 95 3.52 6.21 8.65
CA PRO A 95 4.30 6.13 7.41
C PRO A 95 3.46 5.63 6.22
N ASP A 96 2.34 4.94 6.45
CA ASP A 96 1.51 4.40 5.37
C ASP A 96 0.76 5.50 4.61
N ILE A 97 0.34 6.56 5.30
CA ILE A 97 -0.23 7.77 4.66
C ILE A 97 0.81 8.40 3.72
N LEU A 98 2.06 8.54 4.18
CA LEU A 98 3.15 9.09 3.39
C LEU A 98 3.52 8.17 2.22
N CYS A 99 3.55 6.86 2.45
CA CYS A 99 3.82 5.88 1.41
C CYS A 99 2.77 5.92 0.29
N ASN A 100 1.48 5.99 0.66
CA ASN A 100 0.42 6.18 -0.33
C ASN A 100 0.62 7.50 -1.07
N LYS A 101 0.79 8.61 -0.36
CA LYS A 101 0.95 9.94 -0.95
C LYS A 101 2.13 10.05 -1.92
N HIS A 102 3.31 9.59 -1.53
CA HIS A 102 4.56 9.84 -2.24
C HIS A 102 4.96 8.69 -3.18
N ILE A 103 4.68 7.44 -2.81
CA ILE A 103 5.13 6.29 -3.58
C ILE A 103 4.00 5.76 -4.46
N LYS A 104 2.91 5.26 -3.86
CA LYS A 104 1.86 4.58 -4.64
C LYS A 104 1.02 5.55 -5.51
N PHE A 105 0.77 6.76 -5.05
CA PHE A 105 -0.13 7.71 -5.72
C PHE A 105 0.58 8.98 -6.23
N ASP A 106 1.92 9.01 -6.19
CA ASP A 106 2.71 10.00 -6.93
C ASP A 106 3.71 9.31 -7.84
N LEU A 107 4.73 8.66 -7.29
CA LEU A 107 5.80 8.06 -8.09
C LEU A 107 5.32 6.93 -9.02
N PHE A 108 4.54 5.98 -8.50
CA PHE A 108 3.97 4.89 -9.29
C PHE A 108 2.98 5.41 -10.34
N HIS A 109 2.15 6.39 -9.97
CA HIS A 109 1.22 7.03 -10.90
C HIS A 109 1.96 7.72 -12.07
N LYS A 110 2.96 8.55 -11.77
CA LYS A 110 3.80 9.21 -12.79
C LYS A 110 4.52 8.17 -13.66
N HIS A 111 5.07 7.12 -13.05
CA HIS A 111 5.72 6.04 -13.79
C HIS A 111 4.75 5.37 -14.78
N ALA A 112 3.52 5.05 -14.35
CA ALA A 112 2.50 4.44 -15.19
C ALA A 112 2.09 5.33 -16.37
N LEU A 113 1.79 6.62 -16.12
CA LEU A 113 1.27 7.51 -17.16
C LEU A 113 2.38 8.04 -18.06
N GLU A 114 3.46 8.56 -17.49
CA GLU A 114 4.48 9.31 -18.22
C GLU A 114 5.54 8.40 -18.86
N ARG A 115 5.96 7.33 -18.15
CA ARG A 115 7.01 6.44 -18.65
C ARG A 115 6.48 5.24 -19.41
N LEU A 116 5.38 4.65 -18.93
CA LEU A 116 4.79 3.47 -19.56
C LEU A 116 3.72 3.82 -20.60
N GLY A 117 3.15 5.03 -20.56
CA GLY A 117 2.11 5.47 -21.51
C GLY A 117 0.77 4.77 -21.29
N TYR A 118 0.43 4.46 -20.04
CA TYR A 118 -0.85 3.87 -19.65
C TYR A 118 -1.84 4.96 -19.21
N ASP A 119 -3.13 4.65 -19.24
CA ASP A 119 -4.17 5.67 -19.09
C ASP A 119 -4.52 5.96 -17.62
N ALA A 120 -4.38 4.94 -16.76
CA ALA A 120 -4.74 4.93 -15.35
C ALA A 120 -3.92 3.91 -14.55
N ILE A 121 -3.94 4.04 -13.23
CA ILE A 121 -3.46 3.02 -12.30
C ILE A 121 -4.61 2.32 -11.58
N ALA A 122 -4.34 1.16 -11.02
CA ALA A 122 -5.22 0.46 -10.11
C ALA A 122 -4.45 -0.10 -8.91
N THR A 123 -5.16 -0.25 -7.78
CA THR A 123 -4.60 -0.85 -6.57
C THR A 123 -5.61 -1.76 -5.91
N GLY A 124 -5.15 -2.68 -5.06
CA GLY A 124 -6.00 -3.52 -4.22
C GLY A 124 -6.57 -2.83 -2.98
N HIS A 125 -6.64 -1.49 -2.96
CA HIS A 125 -7.20 -0.80 -1.80
C HIS A 125 -8.73 -0.88 -1.78
N TYR A 126 -9.27 -1.00 -0.57
CA TYR A 126 -10.69 -0.91 -0.29
C TYR A 126 -11.08 0.56 -0.16
N ALA A 127 -11.42 1.16 -1.30
CA ALA A 127 -11.95 2.51 -1.42
C ALA A 127 -12.82 2.62 -2.67
N LYS A 128 -13.55 3.72 -2.82
CA LYS A 128 -14.34 4.04 -4.02
C LYS A 128 -14.06 5.45 -4.49
N THR A 129 -14.45 5.72 -5.73
CA THR A 129 -14.63 7.07 -6.25
C THR A 129 -16.02 7.21 -6.86
N ASN A 130 -16.50 8.45 -7.04
CA ASN A 130 -17.73 8.73 -7.78
C ASN A 130 -17.65 8.29 -9.26
N PHE A 131 -16.45 8.11 -9.81
CA PHE A 131 -16.24 7.61 -11.17
C PHE A 131 -16.40 6.09 -11.33
N GLY A 132 -16.67 5.38 -10.24
CA GLY A 132 -16.84 3.92 -10.25
C GLY A 132 -15.52 3.15 -10.12
N PRO A 133 -15.58 1.84 -9.78
CA PRO A 133 -14.42 0.98 -9.57
C PRO A 133 -13.48 0.88 -10.78
N PHE A 134 -13.98 1.12 -11.99
CA PHE A 134 -13.26 1.01 -13.24
C PHE A 134 -13.27 2.33 -14.04
N LEU A 135 -13.53 3.48 -13.39
CA LEU A 135 -13.64 4.80 -14.03
C LEU A 135 -14.71 4.84 -15.15
N GLU A 136 -15.73 3.99 -15.06
CA GLU A 136 -16.81 3.89 -16.04
C GLU A 136 -17.70 5.15 -16.09
N ASN A 137 -17.76 5.90 -14.99
CA ASN A 137 -18.51 7.16 -14.88
C ASN A 137 -17.57 8.38 -14.92
N TYR A 138 -16.37 8.26 -15.50
CA TYR A 138 -15.44 9.37 -15.58
C TYR A 138 -16.00 10.53 -16.41
N GLU A 139 -16.02 11.72 -15.81
CA GLU A 139 -16.32 12.98 -16.50
C GLU A 139 -15.22 14.02 -16.27
N GLU A 140 -14.79 14.68 -17.36
CA GLU A 140 -13.73 15.70 -17.28
C GLU A 140 -14.17 16.91 -16.44
N SER A 141 -15.46 17.28 -16.51
CA SER A 141 -16.04 18.43 -15.83
C SER A 141 -16.38 18.19 -14.36
N GLU A 142 -16.44 16.94 -13.90
CA GLU A 142 -16.84 16.61 -12.54
C GLU A 142 -15.62 16.44 -11.63
N ASP A 143 -15.70 16.88 -10.38
CA ASP A 143 -14.67 16.63 -9.38
C ASP A 143 -14.68 15.17 -8.90
N VAL A 144 -13.50 14.58 -8.72
CA VAL A 144 -13.39 13.24 -8.13
C VAL A 144 -13.42 13.32 -6.61
N HIS A 145 -14.18 12.41 -5.99
CA HIS A 145 -14.32 12.26 -4.55
C HIS A 145 -13.84 10.88 -4.11
N LEU A 146 -13.09 10.82 -3.02
CA LEU A 146 -12.73 9.57 -2.36
C LEU A 146 -13.89 9.16 -1.45
N LEU A 147 -14.38 7.94 -1.61
CA LEU A 147 -15.58 7.43 -0.94
C LEU A 147 -15.29 6.13 -0.18
N ILE A 148 -16.04 5.92 0.91
CA ILE A 148 -15.98 4.70 1.74
C ILE A 148 -16.38 3.47 0.89
N PRO A 149 -15.65 2.34 0.98
CA PRO A 149 -15.99 1.11 0.27
C PRO A 149 -17.23 0.41 0.84
N LYS A 150 -17.67 -0.66 0.17
CA LYS A 150 -18.73 -1.54 0.67
C LYS A 150 -18.31 -2.22 2.00
N ASP A 151 -17.06 -2.63 2.10
CA ASP A 151 -16.51 -3.24 3.31
C ASP A 151 -15.96 -2.19 4.27
N THR A 152 -16.81 -1.71 5.17
CA THR A 152 -16.43 -0.68 6.16
C THR A 152 -15.40 -1.19 7.17
N PHE A 153 -15.27 -2.50 7.39
CA PHE A 153 -14.25 -3.07 8.26
C PHE A 153 -12.87 -3.07 7.62
N LYS A 154 -12.82 -3.05 6.28
CA LYS A 154 -11.59 -2.94 5.49
C LYS A 154 -11.39 -1.55 4.90
N ASP A 155 -12.17 -0.55 5.31
CA ASP A 155 -12.06 0.81 4.79
C ASP A 155 -10.62 1.35 4.91
N GLN A 156 -10.04 1.70 3.77
CA GLN A 156 -8.68 2.24 3.67
C GLN A 156 -8.66 3.72 3.30
N THR A 157 -9.80 4.40 3.21
CA THR A 157 -9.87 5.83 2.85
C THR A 157 -9.04 6.72 3.78
N PHE A 158 -8.93 6.37 5.07
CA PHE A 158 -8.04 7.06 6.02
C PHE A 158 -6.58 7.11 5.53
N PHE A 159 -6.05 5.98 5.07
CA PHE A 159 -4.67 5.88 4.56
C PHE A 159 -4.48 6.57 3.19
N LEU A 160 -5.59 6.82 2.49
CA LEU A 160 -5.64 7.47 1.17
C LEU A 160 -5.98 8.96 1.25
N SER A 161 -6.17 9.51 2.45
CA SER A 161 -6.56 10.90 2.69
C SER A 161 -5.58 11.94 2.12
N GLY A 162 -4.30 11.57 1.96
CA GLY A 162 -3.26 12.43 1.41
C GLY A 162 -3.14 12.42 -0.12
N ILE A 163 -3.98 11.67 -0.84
CA ILE A 163 -3.89 11.56 -2.31
C ILE A 163 -4.37 12.86 -2.97
N ARG A 164 -3.59 13.32 -3.95
CA ARG A 164 -3.96 14.48 -4.77
C ARG A 164 -5.12 14.15 -5.71
N ARG A 165 -6.02 15.12 -5.90
CA ARG A 165 -7.20 14.97 -6.74
C ARG A 165 -6.85 14.54 -8.16
N GLU A 166 -5.79 15.10 -8.73
CA GLU A 166 -5.33 14.82 -10.11
C GLU A 166 -4.93 13.34 -10.28
N THR A 167 -4.25 12.76 -9.28
CA THR A 167 -3.94 11.33 -9.28
C THR A 167 -5.22 10.49 -9.11
N LEU A 168 -6.09 10.89 -8.18
CA LEU A 168 -7.32 10.14 -7.87
C LEU A 168 -8.23 10.01 -9.10
N ARG A 169 -8.28 11.02 -9.97
CA ARG A 169 -9.05 11.02 -11.24
C ARG A 169 -8.68 9.87 -12.18
N ARG A 170 -7.45 9.36 -12.09
CA ARG A 170 -6.91 8.29 -12.94
C ARG A 170 -6.52 7.05 -12.14
N THR A 171 -7.23 6.83 -11.02
CA THR A 171 -7.03 5.71 -10.11
C THR A 171 -8.29 4.86 -10.03
N MET A 172 -8.13 3.55 -10.24
CA MET A 172 -9.18 2.54 -10.09
C MET A 172 -9.04 1.80 -8.75
N PHE A 173 -10.18 1.53 -8.11
CA PHE A 173 -10.28 0.69 -6.91
C PHE A 173 -11.27 -0.46 -7.17
N PRO A 174 -10.85 -1.53 -7.86
CA PRO A 174 -11.75 -2.63 -8.25
C PRO A 174 -12.45 -3.31 -7.07
N LEU A 175 -11.83 -3.30 -5.88
CA LEU A 175 -12.38 -3.94 -4.69
C LEU A 175 -13.40 -3.09 -3.94
N GLY A 176 -13.63 -1.84 -4.33
CA GLY A 176 -14.48 -0.91 -3.60
C GLY A 176 -15.89 -1.45 -3.34
N ASN A 177 -16.43 -2.28 -4.25
CA ASN A 177 -17.77 -2.87 -4.16
C ASN A 177 -17.80 -4.29 -3.57
N TYR A 178 -16.71 -4.77 -2.98
CA TYR A 178 -16.60 -6.14 -2.48
C TYR A 178 -16.25 -6.17 -0.99
N LEU A 179 -16.80 -7.16 -0.29
CA LEU A 179 -16.37 -7.60 1.03
C LEU A 179 -15.09 -8.42 0.90
N LYS A 180 -14.25 -8.43 1.94
CA LYS A 180 -13.04 -9.25 1.98
C LYS A 180 -13.33 -10.74 1.77
N SER A 181 -14.45 -11.22 2.30
CA SER A 181 -14.91 -12.59 2.08
C SER A 181 -15.23 -12.85 0.60
N GLU A 182 -15.92 -11.93 -0.06
CA GLU A 182 -16.22 -12.01 -1.51
C GLU A 182 -14.93 -12.01 -2.34
N VAL A 183 -13.94 -11.19 -1.98
CA VAL A 183 -12.62 -11.17 -2.62
C VAL A 183 -11.90 -12.53 -2.50
N LYS A 184 -11.93 -13.16 -1.32
CA LYS A 184 -11.36 -14.51 -1.14
C LYS A 184 -12.08 -15.56 -1.96
N GLU A 185 -13.40 -15.49 -2.08
CA GLU A 185 -14.18 -16.41 -2.92
C GLU A 185 -13.88 -16.21 -4.42
N ILE A 186 -13.70 -14.98 -4.88
CA ILE A 186 -13.25 -14.70 -6.25
C ILE A 186 -11.87 -15.30 -6.49
N ALA A 187 -10.92 -15.10 -5.56
CA ALA A 187 -9.59 -15.66 -5.65
C ALA A 187 -9.59 -17.19 -5.79
N LYS A 188 -10.45 -17.89 -5.03
CA LYS A 188 -10.63 -19.34 -5.18
C LYS A 188 -11.13 -19.72 -6.57
N ARG A 189 -12.18 -19.03 -7.05
CA ARG A 189 -12.80 -19.31 -8.36
C ARG A 189 -11.85 -19.07 -9.54
N CYS A 190 -10.95 -18.09 -9.45
CA CYS A 190 -9.98 -17.80 -10.50
C CYS A 190 -8.63 -18.55 -10.34
N GLY A 191 -8.56 -19.53 -9.44
CA GLY A 191 -7.38 -20.37 -9.26
C GLY A 191 -6.21 -19.70 -8.54
N LEU A 192 -6.48 -18.63 -7.78
CA LEU A 192 -5.55 -17.89 -6.92
C LEU A 192 -5.74 -18.24 -5.43
N GLU A 193 -6.38 -19.37 -5.12
CA GLU A 193 -6.72 -19.81 -3.76
C GLU A 193 -5.55 -19.76 -2.78
N ARG A 194 -4.33 -20.10 -3.24
CA ARG A 194 -3.14 -20.11 -2.37
C ARG A 194 -2.90 -18.77 -1.67
N LEU A 195 -3.25 -17.66 -2.33
CA LEU A 195 -3.07 -16.31 -1.79
C LEU A 195 -4.09 -15.99 -0.69
N THR A 196 -5.21 -16.72 -0.61
CA THR A 196 -6.25 -16.51 0.41
C THR A 196 -5.83 -16.94 1.82
N GLN A 197 -4.84 -17.85 1.89
CA GLN A 197 -4.26 -18.36 3.12
C GLN A 197 -3.15 -17.46 3.67
N LYS A 198 -2.65 -16.54 2.85
CA LYS A 198 -1.61 -15.60 3.25
C LYS A 198 -2.17 -14.63 4.28
N LYS A 199 -1.39 -14.37 5.33
CA LYS A 199 -1.73 -13.34 6.31
C LYS A 199 -1.71 -11.97 5.61
N GLU A 200 -2.63 -11.11 5.99
CA GLU A 200 -2.59 -9.72 5.55
C GLU A 200 -1.31 -9.06 6.08
N SER A 201 -0.71 -8.19 5.28
CA SER A 201 0.44 -7.40 5.71
C SER A 201 0.00 -6.49 6.85
N THR A 202 0.49 -6.78 8.05
CA THR A 202 0.32 -5.94 9.24
C THR A 202 1.68 -5.32 9.60
N GLY A 203 1.70 -4.03 9.96
CA GLY A 203 2.93 -3.29 10.24
C GLY A 203 3.18 -2.17 9.21
N ILE A 204 4.34 -1.51 9.32
CA ILE A 204 4.74 -0.43 8.40
C ILE A 204 4.86 -1.01 6.99
N CYS A 205 4.22 -0.36 6.01
CA CYS A 205 4.24 -0.82 4.64
C CYS A 205 5.68 -1.02 4.14
N PHE A 206 5.95 -2.17 3.52
CA PHE A 206 7.25 -2.58 2.96
C PHE A 206 8.38 -2.93 3.95
N VAL A 207 8.28 -2.57 5.24
CA VAL A 207 9.26 -2.96 6.29
C VAL A 207 8.97 -4.36 6.84
N GLY A 208 7.71 -4.81 6.72
CA GLY A 208 7.28 -6.15 7.12
C GLY A 208 6.89 -6.25 8.60
N ASN A 209 6.65 -7.49 9.04
CA ASN A 209 6.18 -7.78 10.41
C ASN A 209 7.38 -8.05 11.34
N ARG A 210 8.07 -6.97 11.73
CA ARG A 210 9.19 -6.98 12.70
C ARG A 210 8.71 -6.46 14.05
N ASP A 211 9.42 -6.81 15.12
CA ASP A 211 9.23 -6.13 16.40
C ASP A 211 9.61 -4.66 16.22
N PHE A 212 8.63 -3.77 16.36
CA PHE A 212 8.81 -2.35 16.08
C PHE A 212 9.85 -1.71 17.00
N LYS A 213 9.92 -2.16 18.25
CA LYS A 213 10.86 -1.63 19.24
C LYS A 213 12.30 -1.99 18.88
N GLU A 214 12.56 -3.21 18.43
CA GLU A 214 13.91 -3.56 17.96
C GLU A 214 14.24 -2.86 16.64
N PHE A 215 13.31 -2.80 15.69
CA PHE A 215 13.50 -2.11 14.42
C PHE A 215 13.87 -0.62 14.59
N ILE A 216 13.14 0.13 15.44
CA ILE A 216 13.38 1.57 15.57
C ILE A 216 14.72 1.89 16.24
N LYS A 217 15.23 1.00 17.09
CA LYS A 217 16.54 1.17 17.78
C LYS A 217 17.72 1.10 16.82
N GLU A 218 17.55 0.48 15.65
CA GLU A 218 18.58 0.45 14.61
C GLU A 218 18.86 1.86 14.04
N TYR A 219 17.88 2.77 14.16
CA TYR A 219 17.95 4.12 13.59
C TYR A 219 17.95 5.25 14.64
N ILE A 220 17.26 5.05 15.78
CA ILE A 220 17.10 6.08 16.80
C ILE A 220 17.70 5.60 18.12
N ALA A 221 18.60 6.41 18.67
CA ALA A 221 19.22 6.12 19.96
C ALA A 221 18.18 6.14 21.10
N SER A 222 18.19 5.08 21.90
CA SER A 222 17.32 4.97 23.08
C SER A 222 17.68 6.03 24.13
N LYS A 223 16.69 6.85 24.51
CA LYS A 223 16.82 7.85 25.58
C LYS A 223 15.91 7.47 26.74
N PRO A 224 16.43 6.79 27.79
CA PRO A 224 15.63 6.45 28.95
C PRO A 224 15.23 7.70 29.73
N GLY A 225 14.15 7.60 30.51
CA GLY A 225 13.63 8.70 31.31
C GLY A 225 12.60 8.23 32.34
N ASP A 226 12.02 9.19 33.06
CA ASP A 226 11.11 8.92 34.17
C ASP A 226 9.65 9.01 33.73
N PHE A 227 8.82 8.11 34.24
CA PHE A 227 7.39 8.32 34.29
C PHE A 227 7.08 9.19 35.51
N VAL A 228 6.49 10.36 35.27
CA VAL A 228 6.15 11.34 36.32
C VAL A 228 4.64 11.42 36.46
N ASP A 229 4.15 11.28 37.68
CA ASP A 229 2.74 11.47 38.02
C ASP A 229 2.35 12.96 37.96
N ILE A 230 1.24 13.28 37.29
CA ILE A 230 0.84 14.67 37.03
C ILE A 230 0.37 15.42 38.28
N ASP A 231 -0.16 14.71 39.27
CA ASP A 231 -0.74 15.31 40.48
C ASP A 231 0.33 15.55 41.56
N SER A 232 1.19 14.55 41.78
CA SER A 232 2.21 14.57 42.84
C SER A 232 3.59 15.02 42.37
N ASN A 233 3.81 15.07 41.06
CA ASN A 233 5.12 15.30 40.43
C ASN A 233 6.19 14.28 40.88
N MET A 234 5.76 13.12 41.38
CA MET A 234 6.65 12.05 41.82
C MET A 234 6.99 11.11 40.66
N VAL A 235 8.23 10.59 40.68
CA VAL A 235 8.64 9.52 39.78
C VAL A 235 7.94 8.22 40.18
N VAL A 236 7.18 7.64 39.25
CA VAL A 236 6.42 6.39 39.45
C VAL A 236 6.98 5.21 38.66
N GLY A 237 8.00 5.44 37.84
CA GLY A 237 8.70 4.40 37.09
C GLY A 237 9.69 4.99 36.09
N HIS A 238 10.27 4.12 35.26
CA HIS A 238 11.21 4.51 34.21
C HIS A 238 10.83 3.87 32.87
N HIS A 239 11.05 4.61 31.78
CA HIS A 239 10.93 4.11 30.42
C HIS A 239 12.31 3.92 29.79
N THR A 240 12.39 3.00 28.82
CA THR A 240 13.66 2.62 28.19
C THR A 240 14.04 3.50 27.00
N ALA A 241 13.07 4.17 26.38
CA ALA A 241 13.26 5.02 25.20
C ALA A 241 12.28 6.19 25.22
N LYS A 242 12.64 7.31 24.57
CA LYS A 242 11.74 8.45 24.37
C LYS A 242 10.52 7.96 23.58
N VAL A 243 9.34 8.12 24.17
CA VAL A 243 8.05 7.86 23.51
C VAL A 243 7.74 9.01 22.57
#